data_AF-A0A2E4ATQ5-F1
#
_entry.id   AF-A0A2E4ATQ5-F1
#
_cell.length_a   1.000
_cell.length_b   1.000
_cell.length_c   1.000
_cell.angle_alpha   90.00
_cell.angle_beta   90.00
_cell.angle_gamma   90.00
#
_symmetry.space_group_name_H-M   'P 1'
#
loop_
_entity.id
_entity.type
_entity.pdbx_description
1 polymer ?
#
loop_
_entity_poly.entity_id
_entity_poly.type
_entity_poly.pdbx_seq_one_letter_code
_entity_poly.pdbx_strand_id
1 'polypeptide(L)'
;MAGTAAPSQWHLLRDISVSYAHCFMFVSPAIREPLCTVLLLALELEKALVSEEVMIRLIRIQWWDDAISAGTSHHAHPLIRQIITLKEQGILTAESLDGLCESWRSAAEDRDYLAAAWQTSIACLASIIGASKIGASNMSGSNDEIARKIGAQICQSRTRQPVTALSLDDRHALMRSGAIKSVLSGLSFMAVRSSTENSPHPDDDPLFIFKLCWHLLLRSSA
;
A
#
# COMPACT_ATOMS: atom_id res chain seq x y z
N MET A 1 -7.54 -17.68 30.10
CA MET A 1 -7.79 -16.30 29.62
C MET A 1 -7.92 -16.37 28.12
N ALA A 2 -9.09 -16.01 27.57
CA ALA A 2 -9.28 -15.96 26.12
C ALA A 2 -8.41 -14.83 25.57
N GLY A 3 -7.28 -15.18 24.95
CA GLY A 3 -6.47 -14.21 24.22
C GLY A 3 -7.33 -13.65 23.10
N THR A 4 -7.67 -12.37 23.17
CA THR A 4 -8.30 -11.67 22.06
C THR A 4 -7.32 -11.76 20.89
N ALA A 5 -7.68 -12.52 19.86
CA ALA A 5 -6.89 -12.58 18.64
C ALA A 5 -6.65 -11.15 18.14
N ALA A 6 -5.42 -10.85 17.72
CA ALA A 6 -5.09 -9.53 17.20
C ALA A 6 -6.07 -9.17 16.06
N PRO A 7 -6.57 -7.92 16.00
CA PRO A 7 -7.52 -7.53 14.98
C PRO A 7 -6.92 -7.70 13.58
N SER A 8 -7.69 -8.28 12.66
CA SER A 8 -7.31 -8.44 11.25
C SER A 8 -7.03 -7.08 10.63
N GLN A 9 -5.88 -6.97 9.96
CA GLN A 9 -5.43 -5.76 9.28
C GLN A 9 -6.35 -5.43 8.10
N TRP A 10 -6.94 -6.45 7.47
CA TRP A 10 -7.93 -6.22 6.43
C TRP A 10 -9.23 -5.58 6.97
N HIS A 11 -9.68 -5.98 8.16
CA HIS A 11 -10.83 -5.33 8.80
C HIS A 11 -10.51 -3.89 9.21
N LEU A 12 -9.33 -3.64 9.80
CA LEU A 12 -8.88 -2.28 10.12
C LEU A 12 -8.80 -1.40 8.86
N LEU A 13 -8.27 -1.93 7.77
CA LEU A 13 -8.23 -1.22 6.49
C LEU A 13 -9.63 -0.91 5.98
N ARG A 14 -10.58 -1.84 6.11
CA ARG A 14 -11.98 -1.64 5.70
C ARG A 14 -12.68 -0.55 6.51
N ASP A 15 -12.38 -0.46 7.80
CA ASP A 15 -12.93 0.58 8.66
C ASP A 15 -12.38 1.98 8.29
N ILE A 16 -11.17 2.05 7.72
CA ILE A 16 -10.57 3.29 7.21
C ILE A 16 -11.06 3.63 5.80
N SER A 17 -11.07 2.65 4.90
CA SER A 17 -11.56 2.78 3.53
C SER A 17 -11.97 1.43 2.96
N VAL A 18 -13.27 1.33 2.68
CA VAL A 18 -13.89 0.14 2.10
C VAL A 18 -13.29 -0.15 0.72
N SER A 19 -12.99 0.89 -0.06
CA SER A 19 -12.44 0.76 -1.42
C SER A 19 -11.04 0.17 -1.42
N TYR A 20 -10.16 0.63 -0.53
CA TYR A 20 -8.84 0.03 -0.37
C TYR A 20 -8.98 -1.43 0.06
N ALA A 21 -9.83 -1.75 1.05
CA ALA A 21 -10.02 -3.12 1.50
C ALA A 21 -10.54 -4.06 0.39
N HIS A 22 -11.43 -3.59 -0.48
CA HIS A 22 -11.91 -4.37 -1.63
C HIS A 22 -10.80 -4.72 -2.63
N CYS A 23 -9.75 -3.89 -2.77
CA CYS A 23 -8.61 -4.21 -3.62
C CYS A 23 -7.88 -5.50 -3.20
N PHE A 24 -8.01 -5.92 -1.94
CA PHE A 24 -7.37 -7.12 -1.40
C PHE A 24 -8.29 -8.36 -1.34
N MET A 25 -9.54 -8.25 -1.79
CA MET A 25 -10.54 -9.33 -1.61
C MET A 25 -10.18 -10.64 -2.33
N PHE A 26 -9.37 -10.56 -3.39
CA PHE A 26 -8.98 -11.71 -4.22
C PHE A 26 -7.65 -12.33 -3.81
N VAL A 27 -7.04 -11.87 -2.72
CA VAL A 27 -5.79 -12.42 -2.18
C VAL A 27 -6.11 -13.38 -1.04
N SER A 28 -5.37 -14.48 -0.94
CA SER A 28 -5.52 -15.43 0.16
C SER A 28 -5.25 -14.75 1.50
N PRO A 29 -5.93 -15.15 2.60
CA PRO A 29 -5.75 -14.53 3.91
C PRO A 29 -4.28 -14.48 4.38
N ALA A 30 -3.50 -15.52 4.10
CA ALA A 30 -2.10 -15.63 4.50
C ALA A 30 -1.21 -14.51 3.91
N ILE A 31 -1.51 -14.05 2.69
CA ILE A 31 -0.76 -12.99 2.01
C ILE A 31 -1.44 -11.63 2.22
N ARG A 32 -2.77 -11.62 2.33
CA ARG A 32 -3.56 -10.41 2.51
C ARG A 32 -3.17 -9.62 3.75
N GLU A 33 -2.99 -10.29 4.89
CA GLU A 33 -2.65 -9.62 6.15
C GLU A 33 -1.33 -8.83 6.04
N PRO A 34 -0.20 -9.42 5.60
CA PRO A 34 1.03 -8.66 5.34
C PRO A 34 0.87 -7.46 4.42
N LEU A 35 0.14 -7.61 3.31
CA LEU A 35 -0.04 -6.52 2.35
C LEU A 35 -0.89 -5.38 2.94
N CYS A 36 -1.95 -5.72 3.67
CA CYS A 36 -2.77 -4.72 4.37
C CYS A 36 -1.95 -4.01 5.45
N THR A 37 -1.07 -4.69 6.19
CA THR A 37 -0.17 -4.06 7.16
C THR A 37 0.68 -2.96 6.54
N VAL A 38 1.32 -3.23 5.38
CA VAL A 38 2.16 -2.22 4.70
C VAL A 38 1.35 -1.06 4.19
N LEU A 39 0.16 -1.31 3.61
CA LEU A 39 -0.71 -0.23 3.16
C LEU A 39 -1.20 0.62 4.33
N LEU A 40 -1.57 0.00 5.46
CA LEU A 40 -1.95 0.72 6.68
C LEU A 40 -0.81 1.60 7.19
N LEU A 41 0.42 1.10 7.18
CA LEU A 41 1.59 1.91 7.55
C LEU A 41 1.74 3.13 6.64
N ALA A 42 1.65 2.95 5.32
CA ALA A 42 1.71 4.06 4.38
C ALA A 42 0.62 5.12 4.63
N LEU A 43 -0.60 4.68 4.97
CA LEU A 43 -1.71 5.58 5.33
C LEU A 43 -1.46 6.33 6.64
N GLU A 44 -0.87 5.68 7.65
CA GLU A 44 -0.50 6.35 8.91
C GLU A 44 0.65 7.35 8.73
N LEU A 45 1.64 7.02 7.89
CA LEU A 45 2.72 7.93 7.53
C LEU A 45 2.21 9.12 6.71
N GLU A 46 1.24 8.92 5.81
CA GLU A 46 0.55 10.02 5.12
C GLU A 46 -0.21 10.91 6.11
N LYS A 47 -0.95 10.32 7.06
CA LYS A 47 -1.67 11.07 8.10
C LYS A 47 -0.73 11.90 8.98
N ALA A 48 0.52 11.46 9.16
CA ALA A 48 1.53 12.24 9.87
C ALA A 48 1.78 13.60 9.18
N LEU A 49 1.54 13.69 7.86
CA LEU A 49 1.79 14.88 7.06
C LEU A 49 0.66 15.94 7.08
N VAL A 50 -0.44 15.69 7.79
CA VAL A 50 -1.61 16.60 7.86
C VAL A 50 -1.24 17.98 8.46
N SER A 51 -0.22 18.04 9.32
CA SER A 51 0.24 19.30 9.91
C SER A 51 0.92 20.22 8.90
N GLU A 52 0.63 21.52 8.96
CA GLU A 52 1.33 22.55 8.17
C GLU A 52 2.78 22.75 8.64
N GLU A 53 3.05 22.56 9.94
CA GLU A 53 4.39 22.67 10.51
C GLU A 53 5.27 21.46 10.17
N VAL A 54 6.37 21.71 9.46
CA VAL A 54 7.38 20.69 9.07
C VAL A 54 7.87 19.91 10.27
N MET A 55 8.22 20.60 11.37
CA MET A 55 8.74 19.96 12.58
C MET A 55 7.76 18.95 13.19
N ILE A 56 6.46 19.26 13.20
CA ILE A 56 5.44 18.34 13.71
C ILE A 56 5.36 17.09 12.81
N ARG A 57 5.42 17.25 11.48
CA ARG A 57 5.43 16.11 10.55
C ARG A 57 6.64 15.21 10.82
N LEU A 58 7.83 15.79 10.94
CA LEU A 58 9.07 15.06 11.20
C LEU A 58 9.04 14.32 12.54
N ILE A 59 8.55 14.95 13.61
CA ILE A 59 8.41 14.30 14.92
C ILE A 59 7.48 13.08 14.82
N ARG A 60 6.37 13.19 14.09
CA ARG A 60 5.43 12.07 13.91
C ARG A 60 6.03 10.93 13.09
N ILE A 61 6.76 11.23 12.02
CA ILE A 61 7.48 10.20 11.24
C ILE A 61 8.58 9.56 12.08
N GLN A 62 9.36 10.35 12.83
CA GLN A 62 10.41 9.84 13.70
C GLN A 62 9.84 8.91 14.79
N TRP A 63 8.68 9.24 15.35
CA TRP A 63 8.03 8.35 16.32
C TRP A 63 7.71 6.98 15.72
N TRP A 64 7.23 6.91 14.46
CA TRP A 64 6.99 5.65 13.78
C TRP A 64 8.29 4.87 13.55
N ASP A 65 9.33 5.55 13.10
CA ASP A 65 10.65 4.96 12.83
C ASP A 65 11.28 4.37 14.11
N ASP A 66 11.30 5.15 15.19
CA ASP A 66 11.80 4.73 16.50
C ASP A 66 11.00 3.53 17.02
N ALA A 67 9.68 3.55 16.88
CA ALA A 67 8.82 2.51 17.43
C ALA A 67 8.87 1.20 16.62
N ILE A 68 9.12 1.27 15.31
CA ILE A 68 9.43 0.10 14.45
C ILE A 68 10.82 -0.47 14.79
N SER A 69 11.80 0.41 15.04
CA SER A 69 13.19 0.04 15.32
C SER A 69 13.39 -0.55 16.71
N ALA A 70 12.75 0.01 17.74
CA ALA A 70 12.94 -0.38 19.14
C ALA A 70 12.47 -1.81 19.46
N GLY A 71 11.61 -2.40 18.62
CA GLY A 71 11.20 -3.81 18.76
C GLY A 71 10.47 -4.16 20.07
N THR A 72 10.02 -3.19 20.86
CA THR A 72 9.45 -3.43 22.20
C THR A 72 7.94 -3.64 22.14
N SER A 73 7.49 -4.85 22.48
CA SER A 73 6.11 -5.32 22.29
C SER A 73 5.10 -4.84 23.35
N HIS A 74 5.56 -4.41 24.53
CA HIS A 74 4.67 -4.27 25.69
C HIS A 74 3.75 -3.04 25.63
N HIS A 75 4.13 -1.95 24.95
CA HIS A 75 3.28 -0.75 24.78
C HIS A 75 3.18 -0.25 23.32
N ALA A 76 3.69 -1.02 22.35
CA ALA A 76 3.65 -0.64 20.96
C ALA A 76 2.23 -0.64 20.38
N HIS A 77 1.94 0.36 19.55
CA HIS A 77 0.73 0.49 18.74
C HIS A 77 0.41 -0.84 18.00
N PRO A 78 -0.87 -1.24 17.84
CA PRO A 78 -1.22 -2.54 17.27
C PRO A 78 -0.58 -2.84 15.91
N LEU A 79 -0.47 -1.82 15.04
CA LEU A 79 0.20 -1.94 13.74
C LEU A 79 1.69 -2.26 13.86
N ILE A 80 2.38 -1.67 14.85
CA ILE A 80 3.81 -1.89 15.10
C ILE A 80 4.06 -3.34 15.50
N ARG A 81 3.19 -3.91 16.36
CA ARG A 81 3.28 -5.31 16.74
C ARG A 81 3.23 -6.23 15.51
N GLN A 82 2.34 -5.93 14.56
CA GLN A 82 2.26 -6.69 13.32
C GLN A 82 3.49 -6.49 12.44
N ILE A 83 4.00 -5.27 12.30
CA ILE A 83 5.24 -4.99 11.55
C ILE A 83 6.42 -5.78 12.14
N ILE A 84 6.55 -5.80 13.48
CA ILE A 84 7.59 -6.59 14.17
C ILE A 84 7.42 -8.08 13.87
N THR A 85 6.20 -8.63 13.94
CA THR A 85 5.94 -10.03 13.59
C THR A 85 6.30 -10.33 12.13
N LEU A 86 5.98 -9.44 11.18
CA LEU A 86 6.37 -9.61 9.77
C LEU A 86 7.89 -9.54 9.56
N LYS A 87 8.59 -8.71 10.35
CA LYS A 87 10.05 -8.64 10.36
C LYS A 87 10.68 -9.93 10.91
N GLU A 88 10.15 -10.46 12.01
CA GLU A 88 10.57 -11.75 12.58
C GLU A 88 10.33 -12.94 11.63
N GLN A 89 9.26 -12.88 10.84
CA GLN A 89 8.95 -13.87 9.80
C GLN A 89 9.80 -13.72 8.54
N GLY A 90 10.63 -12.67 8.43
CA GLY A 90 11.42 -12.38 7.24
C GLY A 90 10.60 -11.92 6.03
N ILE A 91 9.32 -11.58 6.22
CA ILE A 91 8.43 -11.07 5.18
C ILE A 91 8.78 -9.61 4.86
N LEU A 92 9.14 -8.84 5.88
CA LEU A 92 9.67 -7.47 5.76
C LEU A 92 11.12 -7.42 6.19
N THR A 93 11.97 -6.77 5.41
CA THR A 93 13.36 -6.51 5.78
C THR A 93 13.51 -5.18 6.49
N ALA A 94 14.54 -5.04 7.33
CA ALA A 94 14.90 -3.75 7.93
C ALA A 94 15.11 -2.69 6.83
N GLU A 95 15.87 -3.03 5.79
CA GLU A 95 16.11 -2.16 4.63
C GLU A 95 14.82 -1.64 3.97
N SER A 96 13.80 -2.49 3.84
CA SER A 96 12.51 -2.08 3.27
C SER A 96 11.77 -1.09 4.17
N LEU A 97 11.82 -1.29 5.49
CA LEU A 97 11.18 -0.42 6.48
C LEU A 97 11.92 0.91 6.60
N ASP A 98 13.25 0.87 6.64
CA ASP A 98 14.10 2.07 6.69
C ASP A 98 13.89 2.92 5.45
N GLY A 99 13.86 2.29 4.26
CA GLY A 99 13.57 2.97 3.00
C GLY A 99 12.17 3.60 2.95
N LEU A 100 11.16 2.94 3.54
CA LEU A 100 9.82 3.51 3.70
C LEU A 100 9.85 4.75 4.60
N CYS A 101 10.34 4.62 5.83
CA CYS A 101 10.43 5.72 6.79
C CYS A 101 11.19 6.91 6.20
N GLU A 102 12.32 6.67 5.53
CA GLU A 102 13.12 7.72 4.90
C GLU A 102 12.36 8.43 3.79
N SER A 103 11.69 7.69 2.90
CA SER A 103 10.91 8.32 1.82
C SER A 103 9.77 9.21 2.35
N TRP A 104 9.12 8.79 3.44
CA TRP A 104 8.09 9.58 4.10
C TRP A 104 8.65 10.74 4.92
N ARG A 105 9.88 10.61 5.45
CA ARG A 105 10.63 11.70 6.07
C ARG A 105 10.95 12.78 5.04
N SER A 106 11.46 12.43 3.86
CA SER A 106 11.67 13.39 2.77
C SER A 106 10.37 14.09 2.38
N ALA A 107 9.25 13.36 2.28
CA ALA A 107 7.93 13.93 2.01
C ALA A 107 7.41 14.84 3.14
N ALA A 108 7.85 14.62 4.38
CA ALA A 108 7.55 15.47 5.53
C ALA A 108 8.33 16.79 5.48
N GLU A 109 9.57 16.76 5.03
CA GLU A 109 10.39 17.97 4.80
C GLU A 109 9.83 18.78 3.64
N ASP A 110 9.62 18.11 2.51
CA ASP A 110 9.20 18.70 1.25
C ASP A 110 8.16 17.82 0.55
N ARG A 111 6.98 18.41 0.30
CA ARG A 111 5.83 17.70 -0.28
C ARG A 111 6.05 17.30 -1.74
N ASP A 112 7.06 17.84 -2.42
CA ASP A 112 7.42 17.40 -3.76
C ASP A 112 7.88 15.93 -3.79
N TYR A 113 8.34 15.39 -2.65
CA TYR A 113 8.70 13.97 -2.50
C TYR A 113 7.52 13.04 -2.18
N LEU A 114 6.28 13.56 -2.07
CA LEU A 114 5.11 12.73 -1.75
C LEU A 114 4.89 11.61 -2.78
N ALA A 115 5.17 11.88 -4.05
CA ALA A 115 5.08 10.86 -5.10
C ALA A 115 6.10 9.73 -4.87
N ALA A 116 7.33 10.07 -4.47
CA ALA A 116 8.37 9.09 -4.17
C ALA A 116 8.00 8.24 -2.93
N ALA A 117 7.43 8.85 -1.88
CA ALA A 117 6.96 8.13 -0.70
C ALA A 117 5.88 7.09 -1.02
N TRP A 118 4.90 7.46 -1.85
CA TRP A 118 3.88 6.53 -2.33
C TRP A 118 4.46 5.45 -3.26
N GLN A 119 5.39 5.81 -4.16
CA GLN A 119 6.11 4.84 -5.00
C GLN A 119 6.82 3.78 -4.16
N THR A 120 7.58 4.19 -3.15
CA THR A 120 8.29 3.29 -2.22
C THR A 120 7.32 2.41 -1.44
N SER A 121 6.19 2.98 -1.00
CA SER A 121 5.12 2.24 -0.29
C SER A 121 4.55 1.09 -1.12
N ILE A 122 4.21 1.35 -2.39
CA ILE A 122 3.66 0.32 -3.26
C ILE A 122 4.73 -0.67 -3.72
N ALA A 123 5.97 -0.22 -3.92
CA ALA A 123 7.11 -1.10 -4.20
C ALA A 123 7.38 -2.08 -3.04
N CYS A 124 7.36 -1.61 -1.78
CA CYS A 124 7.49 -2.47 -0.62
C CYS A 124 6.32 -3.47 -0.52
N LEU A 125 5.09 -3.02 -0.79
CA LEU A 125 3.95 -3.93 -0.87
C LEU A 125 4.14 -5.01 -1.95
N ALA A 126 4.75 -4.64 -3.09
CA ALA A 126 5.08 -5.58 -4.16
C ALA A 126 6.18 -6.59 -3.80
N SER A 127 7.15 -6.20 -2.98
CA SER A 127 8.26 -7.07 -2.60
C SER A 127 7.84 -8.21 -1.66
N ILE A 128 6.77 -8.04 -0.85
CA ILE A 128 6.22 -9.09 0.04
C ILE A 128 5.94 -10.39 -0.71
N ILE A 129 5.34 -10.31 -1.91
CA ILE A 129 5.04 -11.52 -2.70
C ILE A 129 6.30 -12.09 -3.35
N GLY A 130 7.29 -11.25 -3.66
CA GLY A 130 8.60 -11.68 -4.14
C GLY A 130 9.38 -12.47 -3.08
N ALA A 131 9.34 -12.05 -1.82
CA ALA A 131 10.01 -12.71 -0.69
C ALA A 131 9.40 -14.08 -0.33
N SER A 132 8.10 -14.29 -0.57
CA SER A 132 7.43 -15.58 -0.33
C SER A 132 7.88 -16.71 -1.28
N LYS A 133 8.67 -16.42 -2.31
CA LYS A 133 9.23 -17.43 -3.22
C LYS A 133 10.74 -17.47 -3.08
N ILE A 134 11.24 -18.49 -2.38
CA ILE A 134 12.62 -18.97 -2.53
C ILE A 134 12.77 -19.38 -4.02
N GLY A 135 13.37 -18.51 -4.83
CA GLY A 135 13.75 -18.84 -6.23
C GLY A 135 13.16 -18.00 -7.37
N ALA A 136 13.00 -16.68 -7.24
CA ALA A 136 12.59 -15.81 -8.37
C ALA A 136 13.64 -14.73 -8.71
N SER A 137 14.77 -15.12 -9.30
CA SER A 137 15.89 -14.21 -9.59
C SER A 137 15.70 -13.24 -10.77
N ASN A 138 14.62 -13.31 -11.57
CA ASN A 138 14.50 -12.49 -12.79
C ASN A 138 13.19 -11.68 -12.95
N MET A 139 12.26 -11.70 -11.99
CA MET A 139 10.97 -10.95 -12.07
C MET A 139 10.87 -9.73 -11.15
N SER A 140 11.89 -9.47 -10.33
CA SER A 140 11.87 -8.39 -9.33
C SER A 140 11.76 -6.99 -9.97
N GLY A 141 12.52 -6.71 -11.04
CA GLY A 141 12.60 -5.36 -11.62
C GLY A 141 11.31 -4.86 -12.29
N SER A 142 10.56 -5.72 -12.99
CA SER A 142 9.36 -5.31 -13.71
C SER A 142 8.17 -5.05 -12.76
N ASN A 143 8.02 -5.84 -11.70
CA ASN A 143 6.98 -5.63 -10.71
C ASN A 143 7.22 -4.36 -9.90
N ASP A 144 8.50 -4.08 -9.58
CA ASP A 144 8.93 -2.88 -8.87
C ASP A 144 8.63 -1.60 -9.68
N GLU A 145 8.91 -1.59 -10.98
CA GLU A 145 8.59 -0.45 -11.84
C GLU A 145 7.07 -0.17 -11.91
N ILE A 146 6.26 -1.21 -12.10
CA ILE A 146 4.79 -1.07 -12.15
C ILE A 146 4.24 -0.63 -10.80
N ALA A 147 4.75 -1.19 -9.71
CA ALA A 147 4.39 -0.80 -8.36
C ALA A 147 4.66 0.69 -8.12
N ARG A 148 5.84 1.20 -8.56
CA ARG A 148 6.13 2.63 -8.52
C ARG A 148 5.15 3.44 -9.37
N LYS A 149 4.86 3.04 -10.62
CA LYS A 149 3.85 3.74 -11.44
C LYS A 149 2.50 3.84 -10.73
N ILE A 150 2.06 2.78 -10.06
CA ILE A 150 0.80 2.77 -9.29
C ILE A 150 0.90 3.66 -8.05
N GLY A 151 2.03 3.68 -7.33
CA GLY A 151 2.26 4.63 -6.25
C GLY A 151 2.16 6.09 -6.72
N ALA A 152 2.72 6.40 -7.89
CA ALA A 152 2.57 7.73 -8.50
C ALA A 152 1.10 8.05 -8.83
N GLN A 153 0.33 7.09 -9.36
CA GLN A 153 -1.10 7.25 -9.62
C GLN A 153 -1.89 7.55 -8.33
N ILE A 154 -1.58 6.86 -7.23
CA ILE A 154 -2.20 7.12 -5.92
C ILE A 154 -1.88 8.55 -5.48
N CYS A 155 -0.62 8.98 -5.55
CA CYS A 155 -0.23 10.34 -5.20
C CYS A 155 -0.99 11.38 -6.06
N GLN A 156 -1.04 11.19 -7.38
CA GLN A 156 -1.78 12.07 -8.29
C GLN A 156 -3.26 12.16 -7.92
N SER A 157 -3.90 11.01 -7.65
CA SER A 157 -5.30 10.98 -7.20
C SER A 157 -5.49 11.74 -5.89
N ARG A 158 -4.59 11.57 -4.92
CA ARG A 158 -4.63 12.23 -3.60
C ARG A 158 -4.47 13.74 -3.71
N THR A 159 -3.61 14.20 -4.62
CA THR A 159 -3.35 15.64 -4.86
C THR A 159 -4.28 16.25 -5.91
N ARG A 160 -5.33 15.51 -6.33
CA ARG A 160 -6.30 15.93 -7.35
C ARG A 160 -5.66 16.33 -8.69
N GLN A 161 -4.53 15.71 -9.01
CA GLN A 161 -3.89 15.83 -10.31
C GLN A 161 -4.47 14.79 -11.27
N PRO A 162 -4.44 15.06 -12.59
CA PRO A 162 -4.82 14.06 -13.59
C PRO A 162 -4.01 12.78 -13.43
N VAL A 163 -4.68 11.64 -13.35
CA VAL A 163 -4.03 10.33 -13.22
C VAL A 163 -3.87 9.69 -14.58
N THR A 164 -2.63 9.42 -14.97
CA THR A 164 -2.35 8.70 -16.22
C THR A 164 -2.55 7.20 -16.01
N ALA A 165 -3.46 6.59 -16.77
CA ALA A 165 -3.71 5.16 -16.71
C ALA A 165 -2.49 4.34 -17.18
N LEU A 166 -2.37 3.09 -16.70
CA LEU A 166 -1.31 2.19 -17.14
C LEU A 166 -1.39 1.90 -18.64
N SER A 167 -0.23 1.88 -19.30
CA SER A 167 -0.12 1.52 -20.72
C SER A 167 -0.57 0.07 -20.95
N LEU A 168 -0.76 -0.32 -22.21
CA LEU A 168 -1.10 -1.71 -22.55
C LEU A 168 0.01 -2.66 -22.09
N ASP A 169 1.26 -2.29 -22.32
CA ASP A 169 2.44 -3.08 -21.93
C ASP A 169 2.57 -3.20 -20.41
N ASP A 170 2.34 -2.10 -19.67
CA ASP A 170 2.31 -2.12 -18.20
C ASP A 170 1.21 -3.05 -17.68
N ARG A 171 0.02 -3.02 -18.30
CA ARG A 171 -1.08 -3.93 -17.94
C ARG A 171 -0.72 -5.38 -18.23
N HIS A 172 -0.12 -5.69 -19.37
CA HIS A 172 0.35 -7.04 -19.69
C HIS A 172 1.44 -7.52 -18.72
N ALA A 173 2.37 -6.64 -18.36
CA ALA A 173 3.39 -6.96 -17.38
C ALA A 173 2.78 -7.21 -15.99
N LEU A 174 1.82 -6.38 -15.57
CA LEU A 174 1.08 -6.53 -14.31
C LEU A 174 0.30 -7.85 -14.25
N MET A 175 -0.29 -8.28 -15.36
CA MET A 175 -1.00 -9.56 -15.43
C MET A 175 -0.09 -10.77 -15.19
N ARG A 176 1.23 -10.61 -15.37
CA ARG A 176 2.24 -11.64 -15.09
C ARG A 176 2.75 -11.61 -13.63
N SER A 177 2.36 -10.62 -12.82
CA SER A 177 2.82 -10.42 -11.43
C SER A 177 2.21 -11.39 -10.40
N GLY A 178 1.61 -12.50 -10.84
CA GLY A 178 1.12 -13.57 -9.96
C GLY A 178 0.01 -13.12 -9.00
N ALA A 179 0.16 -13.42 -7.71
CA ALA A 179 -0.87 -13.18 -6.70
C ALA A 179 -1.12 -11.69 -6.40
N ILE A 180 -0.16 -10.80 -6.68
CA ILE A 180 -0.31 -9.38 -6.37
C ILE A 180 -1.08 -8.61 -7.42
N LYS A 181 -1.26 -9.19 -8.61
CA LYS A 181 -1.85 -8.50 -9.75
C LYS A 181 -3.23 -7.93 -9.42
N SER A 182 -4.05 -8.64 -8.65
CA SER A 182 -5.39 -8.20 -8.29
C SER A 182 -5.36 -6.96 -7.39
N VAL A 183 -4.41 -6.91 -6.44
CA VAL A 183 -4.19 -5.77 -5.54
C VAL A 183 -3.72 -4.57 -6.34
N LEU A 184 -2.63 -4.72 -7.08
CA LEU A 184 -2.04 -3.62 -7.85
C LEU A 184 -3.02 -3.09 -8.92
N SER A 185 -3.71 -3.97 -9.64
CA SER A 185 -4.76 -3.56 -10.59
C SER A 185 -5.92 -2.85 -9.89
N GLY A 186 -6.34 -3.31 -8.71
CA GLY A 186 -7.39 -2.67 -7.93
C GLY A 186 -7.01 -1.27 -7.45
N LEU A 187 -5.78 -1.12 -6.94
CA LEU A 187 -5.23 0.16 -6.51
C LEU A 187 -5.12 1.15 -7.68
N SER A 188 -4.63 0.69 -8.83
CA SER A 188 -4.55 1.49 -10.07
C SER A 188 -5.94 1.93 -10.54
N PHE A 189 -6.89 1.00 -10.60
CA PHE A 189 -8.27 1.28 -11.00
C PHE A 189 -8.92 2.32 -10.09
N MET A 190 -8.75 2.17 -8.77
CA MET A 190 -9.29 3.11 -7.79
C MET A 190 -8.68 4.50 -7.95
N ALA A 191 -7.35 4.62 -8.10
CA ALA A 191 -6.67 5.90 -8.29
C ALA A 191 -7.14 6.64 -9.56
N VAL A 192 -7.21 5.93 -10.69
CA VAL A 192 -7.70 6.50 -11.97
C VAL A 192 -9.16 6.92 -11.87
N ARG A 193 -9.99 6.15 -11.16
CA ARG A 193 -11.43 6.46 -11.01
C ARG A 193 -11.64 7.73 -10.19
N SER A 194 -10.94 7.85 -9.06
CA SER A 194 -11.04 9.02 -8.17
C SER A 194 -10.65 10.33 -8.84
N SER A 195 -9.82 10.31 -9.88
CA SER A 195 -9.44 11.52 -10.62
C SER A 195 -10.43 11.93 -11.72
N THR A 196 -11.46 11.12 -12.00
CA THR A 196 -12.47 11.48 -13.02
C THR A 196 -13.56 12.35 -12.40
N GLU A 197 -13.67 13.61 -12.84
CA GLU A 197 -14.56 14.64 -12.25
C GLU A 197 -16.04 14.21 -12.13
N ASN A 198 -16.50 13.29 -12.99
CA ASN A 198 -17.88 12.83 -13.03
C ASN A 198 -18.13 11.49 -12.32
N SER A 199 -17.10 10.86 -11.74
CA SER A 199 -17.29 9.64 -10.95
C SER A 199 -17.46 9.97 -9.47
N PRO A 200 -18.42 9.34 -8.77
CA PRO A 200 -18.43 9.40 -7.32
C PRO A 200 -17.11 8.85 -6.76
N HIS A 201 -16.68 9.40 -5.62
CA HIS A 201 -15.53 8.87 -4.89
C HIS A 201 -15.74 7.37 -4.64
N PRO A 202 -14.70 6.52 -4.75
CA PRO A 202 -14.85 5.07 -4.61
C PRO A 202 -15.59 4.62 -3.34
N ASP A 203 -15.33 5.28 -2.20
CA ASP A 203 -16.00 4.96 -0.93
C ASP A 203 -17.48 5.38 -0.88
N ASP A 204 -17.90 6.28 -1.76
CA ASP A 204 -19.29 6.74 -1.91
C ASP A 204 -20.01 6.07 -3.08
N ASP A 205 -19.32 5.23 -3.88
CA ASP A 205 -19.87 4.55 -5.05
C ASP A 205 -20.46 3.18 -4.67
N PRO A 206 -21.80 3.03 -4.60
CA PRO A 206 -22.42 1.78 -4.18
C PRO A 206 -22.13 0.61 -5.14
N LEU A 207 -21.67 0.91 -6.36
CA LEU A 207 -21.32 -0.08 -7.37
C LEU A 207 -19.81 -0.29 -7.48
N PHE A 208 -19.00 0.28 -6.59
CA PHE A 208 -17.54 0.19 -6.66
C PHE A 208 -17.06 -1.27 -6.73
N ILE A 209 -17.53 -2.12 -5.82
CA ILE A 209 -17.11 -3.53 -5.79
C ILE A 209 -17.47 -4.25 -7.09
N PHE A 210 -18.63 -3.99 -7.68
CA PHE A 210 -19.03 -4.58 -8.96
C PHE A 210 -18.15 -4.11 -10.12
N LYS A 211 -17.84 -2.81 -10.16
CA LYS A 211 -16.95 -2.22 -11.18
C LYS A 211 -15.52 -2.73 -11.03
N LEU A 212 -15.06 -2.91 -9.79
CA LEU A 212 -13.77 -3.51 -9.48
C LEU A 212 -13.73 -4.98 -9.94
N CYS A 213 -14.75 -5.78 -9.60
CA CYS A 213 -14.88 -7.16 -10.09
C CYS A 213 -14.88 -7.22 -11.61
N TRP A 214 -15.64 -6.34 -12.27
CA TRP A 214 -15.66 -6.24 -13.74
C TRP A 214 -14.26 -5.92 -14.29
N HIS A 215 -13.57 -4.95 -13.69
CA HIS A 215 -12.22 -4.56 -14.08
C HIS A 215 -11.22 -5.72 -13.91
N LEU A 216 -11.27 -6.44 -12.80
CA LEU A 216 -10.30 -7.48 -12.47
C LEU A 216 -10.58 -8.81 -13.15
N LEU A 217 -11.85 -9.19 -13.33
CA LEU A 217 -12.25 -10.52 -13.80
C LEU A 217 -12.57 -10.55 -15.29
N LEU A 218 -13.13 -9.48 -15.85
CA LEU A 218 -13.66 -9.49 -17.21
C LEU A 218 -12.75 -8.73 -18.19
N ARG A 219 -12.16 -7.61 -17.75
CA ARG A 219 -11.18 -6.87 -18.56
C ARG A 219 -9.79 -7.50 -18.60
N SER A 220 -9.51 -8.48 -17.74
CA SER A 220 -8.27 -9.26 -17.79
C SER A 220 -8.28 -10.39 -18.82
N SER A 221 -9.45 -10.65 -19.44
CA SER A 221 -9.69 -11.72 -20.42
C SER A 221 -9.85 -11.23 -21.86
N ALA A 222 -9.78 -9.91 -22.09
CA ALA A 222 -9.89 -9.26 -23.40
C ALA A 222 -8.61 -8.51 -23.73
#